data_AF-A0A497DJC3-F1
#
_entry.id   AF-A0A497DJC3-F1
#
_cell.length_a   1.000
_cell.length_b   1.000
_cell.length_c   1.000
_cell.angle_alpha   90.00
_cell.angle_beta   90.00
_cell.angle_gamma   90.00
#
_symmetry.space_group_name_H-M   'P 1'
#
loop_
_entity.id
_entity.type
_entity.pdbx_description
1 polymer ?
#
loop_
_entity_poly.entity_id
_entity_poly.type
_entity_poly.pdbx_seq_one_letter_code
_entity_poly.pdbx_strand_id
1 'polypeptide(L)'
;MNSSDIIDTSDLPGEAAKNHASVPKTVNLLTRIFALSIVTVMLTFLINNYLNFWQQWPGLPSFFSNQGWFGLEPLRIPLADGQITKGWLQFLSYLGAVVIVVLYVLRTHNRSLRLDADLLSGFSAYIIRAAFWIVLIIGITDIIISFLRVENFLPALVGDNLADAIGRARFRAIYVHFPLILVSLIIAFFNKSLGFTWLAFLVVLAEFQIVISRFVFSYEQPFMGDLVRFWYAALFLFASAYTLVHDGHVRVDVLYSRFNKRNKAWTNTVGTLLLGLPLGWVILGTGMWKKTSSINSPLYVFEISQSGYGLYVKYLMVGFLAVYAVSMIVQFSSYLLEKVADLLQEPDGSQLTESK
;
A
#
# COMPACT_ATOMS: atom_id res chain seq x y z
N MET A 1 -35.07 55.05 40.22
CA MET A 1 -33.93 54.62 39.40
C MET A 1 -33.31 53.43 40.11
N ASN A 2 -33.35 52.18 39.64
CA ASN A 2 -33.88 51.62 38.41
C ASN A 2 -34.54 50.27 38.77
N SER A 3 -35.60 49.94 38.07
CA SER A 3 -36.45 48.76 38.27
C SER A 3 -36.14 47.78 37.14
N SER A 4 -35.46 46.67 37.42
CA SER A 4 -35.53 45.41 36.68
C SER A 4 -34.46 44.41 37.18
N ASP A 5 -34.65 43.85 38.36
CA ASP A 5 -34.06 42.54 38.70
C ASP A 5 -35.22 41.59 38.97
N ILE A 6 -35.89 41.19 37.88
CA ILE A 6 -36.83 40.07 37.91
C ILE A 6 -35.98 38.81 38.02
N ILE A 7 -36.13 38.11 39.13
CA ILE A 7 -35.63 36.75 39.33
C ILE A 7 -36.22 35.88 38.22
N ASP A 8 -35.42 35.51 37.23
CA ASP A 8 -35.80 34.52 36.22
C ASP A 8 -35.75 33.13 36.88
N THR A 9 -36.93 32.63 37.25
CA THR A 9 -37.16 31.34 37.91
C THR A 9 -37.16 30.17 36.93
N SER A 10 -36.23 30.13 35.97
CA SER A 10 -36.08 28.99 35.05
C SER A 10 -35.21 27.85 35.60
N ASP A 11 -34.65 28.00 36.81
CA ASP A 11 -34.07 26.90 37.61
C ASP A 11 -35.15 26.06 38.32
N LEU A 12 -36.04 25.45 37.54
CA LEU A 12 -36.88 24.34 38.01
C LEU A 12 -36.49 23.04 37.29
N PRO A 13 -36.20 21.95 38.02
CA PRO A 13 -35.88 20.67 37.44
C PRO A 13 -37.16 20.01 36.92
N GLY A 14 -37.49 20.24 35.65
CA GLY A 14 -38.66 19.65 35.01
C GLY A 14 -38.64 19.81 33.50
N GLU A 15 -38.66 18.68 32.79
CA GLU A 15 -39.04 18.56 31.37
C GLU A 15 -38.14 19.21 30.31
N ALA A 16 -36.86 18.87 30.30
CA ALA A 16 -36.06 18.89 29.07
C ALA A 16 -35.16 17.66 28.92
N ALA A 17 -35.56 16.50 29.43
CA ALA A 17 -35.09 15.22 28.91
C ALA A 17 -35.80 14.94 27.58
N LYS A 18 -35.62 15.81 26.59
CA LYS A 18 -35.88 15.44 25.20
C LYS A 18 -34.89 14.34 24.90
N ASN A 19 -35.41 13.12 24.87
CA ASN A 19 -34.84 11.94 24.26
C ASN A 19 -33.72 12.33 23.29
N HIS A 20 -32.46 12.26 23.74
CA HIS A 20 -31.38 11.85 22.85
C HIS A 20 -31.71 10.41 22.48
N ALA A 21 -32.72 10.25 21.61
CA ALA A 21 -32.87 9.06 20.84
C ALA A 21 -31.51 8.89 20.19
N SER A 22 -30.75 7.91 20.69
CA SER A 22 -29.55 7.42 20.06
C SER A 22 -29.96 7.22 18.61
N VAL A 23 -29.54 8.14 17.73
CA VAL A 23 -29.80 8.02 16.30
C VAL A 23 -29.40 6.60 15.98
N PRO A 24 -30.33 5.75 15.49
CA PRO A 24 -30.00 4.36 15.25
C PRO A 24 -28.80 4.41 14.32
N LYS A 25 -27.63 4.00 14.82
CA LYS A 25 -26.44 3.88 14.00
C LYS A 25 -26.85 2.89 12.93
N THR A 26 -27.14 3.37 11.73
CA THR A 26 -27.47 2.50 10.62
C THR A 26 -26.16 1.85 10.23
N VAL A 27 -25.79 0.79 10.97
CA VAL A 27 -24.56 0.06 10.77
C VAL A 27 -24.70 -0.60 9.41
N ASN A 28 -24.06 -0.03 8.40
CA ASN A 28 -24.04 -0.63 7.09
C ASN A 28 -23.03 -1.77 7.07
N LEU A 29 -23.47 -2.92 7.59
CA LEU A 29 -22.68 -4.16 7.65
C LEU A 29 -22.18 -4.55 6.26
N LEU A 30 -22.99 -4.33 5.21
CA LEU A 30 -22.66 -4.71 3.85
C LEU A 30 -21.48 -3.91 3.30
N THR A 31 -21.46 -2.59 3.50
CA THR A 31 -20.32 -1.75 3.08
C THR A 31 -19.04 -2.13 3.85
N ARG A 32 -19.14 -2.41 5.15
CA ARG A 32 -18.00 -2.86 5.97
C ARG A 32 -17.45 -4.19 5.47
N ILE A 33 -18.32 -5.18 5.27
CA ILE A 33 -17.95 -6.50 4.74
C ILE A 33 -17.28 -6.33 3.39
N PHE A 34 -17.84 -5.52 2.49
CA PHE A 34 -17.29 -5.30 1.16
C PHE A 34 -15.88 -4.68 1.21
N ALA A 35 -15.72 -3.53 1.87
CA ALA A 35 -14.44 -2.81 1.90
C ALA A 35 -13.32 -3.61 2.58
N LEU A 36 -13.62 -4.27 3.71
CA LEU A 36 -12.66 -5.11 4.43
C LEU A 36 -12.35 -6.41 3.68
N SER A 37 -13.33 -7.00 2.98
CA SER A 37 -13.11 -8.19 2.15
C SER A 37 -12.18 -7.88 0.99
N ILE A 38 -12.33 -6.72 0.33
CA ILE A 38 -11.42 -6.33 -0.75
C ILE A 38 -9.97 -6.31 -0.28
N VAL A 39 -9.70 -5.68 0.87
CA VAL A 39 -8.34 -5.59 1.43
C VAL A 39 -7.82 -6.98 1.83
N THR A 40 -8.65 -7.78 2.51
CA THR A 40 -8.23 -9.10 3.00
C THR A 40 -8.02 -10.09 1.85
N VAL A 41 -8.85 -10.05 0.82
CA VAL A 41 -8.69 -10.84 -0.41
C VAL A 41 -7.45 -10.39 -1.18
N MET A 42 -7.16 -9.09 -1.23
CA MET A 42 -5.91 -8.58 -1.81
C MET A 42 -4.67 -9.10 -1.06
N LEU A 43 -4.66 -9.08 0.28
CA LEU A 43 -3.55 -9.65 1.05
C LEU A 43 -3.41 -11.15 0.83
N THR A 44 -4.52 -11.88 0.77
CA THR A 44 -4.56 -13.31 0.47
C THR A 44 -4.04 -13.60 -0.93
N PHE A 45 -4.32 -12.72 -1.89
CA PHE A 45 -3.78 -12.79 -3.25
C PHE A 45 -2.26 -12.65 -3.27
N LEU A 46 -1.69 -11.70 -2.54
CA LEU A 46 -0.23 -11.54 -2.46
C LEU A 46 0.46 -12.77 -1.84
N ILE A 47 -0.13 -13.34 -0.78
CA ILE A 47 0.37 -14.57 -0.15
C ILE A 47 0.33 -15.72 -1.16
N ASN A 48 -0.80 -15.91 -1.84
CA ASN A 48 -0.95 -16.97 -2.84
C ASN A 48 -0.03 -16.77 -4.05
N ASN A 49 0.21 -15.52 -4.47
CA ASN A 49 1.18 -15.22 -5.51
C ASN A 49 2.60 -15.69 -5.12
N TYR A 50 3.03 -15.39 -3.89
CA TYR A 50 4.29 -15.90 -3.37
C TYR A 50 4.34 -17.43 -3.39
N LEU A 51 3.29 -18.09 -2.90
CA LEU A 51 3.19 -19.56 -2.91
C LEU A 51 3.28 -20.15 -4.32
N ASN A 52 2.63 -19.53 -5.30
CA ASN A 52 2.64 -20.00 -6.69
C ASN A 52 4.05 -19.94 -7.28
N PHE A 53 4.73 -18.79 -7.17
CA PHE A 53 5.95 -18.56 -7.94
C PHE A 53 7.24 -18.88 -7.19
N TRP A 54 7.29 -18.71 -5.87
CA TRP A 54 8.47 -19.05 -5.07
C TRP A 54 8.39 -20.46 -4.49
N GLN A 55 7.20 -20.91 -4.08
CA GLN A 55 7.00 -22.26 -3.50
C GLN A 55 6.50 -23.30 -4.50
N GLN A 56 6.28 -22.93 -5.77
CA GLN A 56 5.81 -23.81 -6.85
C GLN A 56 4.48 -24.53 -6.51
N TRP A 57 3.55 -23.80 -5.88
CA TRP A 57 2.17 -24.26 -5.69
C TRP A 57 1.41 -24.16 -7.02
N PRO A 58 0.34 -24.96 -7.23
CA PRO A 58 -0.27 -25.08 -8.55
C PRO A 58 -1.03 -23.80 -8.94
N GLY A 59 -1.48 -23.02 -7.97
CA GLY A 59 -2.36 -21.89 -8.19
C GLY A 59 -3.79 -22.31 -8.50
N LEU A 60 -4.73 -21.38 -8.27
CA LEU A 60 -6.14 -21.62 -8.51
C LEU A 60 -6.49 -21.99 -9.96
N PRO A 61 -5.91 -21.35 -11.00
CA PRO A 61 -6.26 -21.69 -12.39
C PRO A 61 -5.93 -23.15 -12.74
N SER A 62 -4.75 -23.63 -12.36
CA SER A 62 -4.36 -25.02 -12.60
C SER A 62 -5.14 -25.99 -11.74
N PHE A 63 -5.46 -25.63 -10.49
CA PHE A 63 -6.31 -26.43 -9.62
C PHE A 63 -7.73 -26.58 -10.19
N PHE A 64 -8.37 -25.48 -10.62
CA PHE A 64 -9.72 -25.51 -11.21
C PHE A 64 -9.76 -26.27 -12.53
N SER A 65 -8.73 -26.12 -13.37
CA SER A 65 -8.54 -26.91 -14.58
C SER A 65 -8.45 -28.41 -14.29
N ASN A 66 -7.71 -28.82 -13.25
CA ASN A 66 -7.64 -30.21 -12.81
C ASN A 66 -8.97 -30.77 -12.29
N GLN A 67 -9.82 -29.93 -11.70
CA GLN A 67 -11.17 -30.31 -11.23
C GLN A 67 -12.25 -30.22 -12.32
N GLY A 68 -11.93 -29.73 -13.52
CA GLY A 68 -12.91 -29.47 -14.57
C GLY A 68 -13.91 -28.36 -14.22
N TRP A 69 -13.55 -27.45 -13.32
CA TRP A 69 -14.42 -26.36 -12.89
C TRP A 69 -14.36 -25.17 -13.84
N PHE A 70 -15.46 -24.42 -13.92
CA PHE A 70 -15.57 -23.16 -14.69
C PHE A 70 -15.28 -23.29 -16.19
N GLY A 71 -15.37 -24.49 -16.77
CA GLY A 71 -15.15 -24.72 -18.21
C GLY A 71 -13.71 -24.51 -18.67
N LEU A 72 -12.74 -24.59 -17.75
CA LEU A 72 -11.32 -24.47 -18.08
C LEU A 72 -10.81 -25.72 -18.81
N GLU A 73 -9.92 -25.53 -19.78
CA GLU A 73 -9.29 -26.64 -20.50
C GLU A 73 -8.55 -27.56 -19.52
N PRO A 74 -8.62 -28.89 -19.68
CA PRO A 74 -7.93 -29.82 -18.80
C PRO A 74 -6.40 -29.70 -18.95
N LEU A 75 -5.68 -29.85 -17.84
CA LEU A 75 -4.23 -29.83 -17.85
C LEU A 75 -3.68 -30.98 -18.71
N ARG A 76 -2.63 -30.69 -19.49
CA ARG A 76 -1.89 -31.73 -20.25
C ARG A 76 -1.24 -32.78 -19.35
N ILE A 77 -0.85 -32.39 -18.15
CA ILE A 77 -0.29 -33.27 -17.12
C ILE A 77 -1.12 -33.04 -15.85
N PRO A 78 -1.80 -34.07 -15.31
CA PRO A 78 -2.61 -33.93 -14.11
C PRO A 78 -1.75 -33.57 -12.90
N LEU A 79 -2.36 -32.88 -11.93
CA LEU A 79 -1.68 -32.53 -10.68
C LEU A 79 -1.44 -33.80 -9.85
N ALA A 80 -0.23 -33.93 -9.31
CA ALA A 80 0.06 -34.98 -8.32
C ALA A 80 -0.78 -34.76 -7.04
N ASP A 81 -1.04 -35.83 -6.27
CA ASP A 81 -1.91 -35.79 -5.08
C ASP A 81 -1.53 -34.68 -4.09
N GLY A 82 -0.23 -34.49 -3.82
CA GLY A 82 0.24 -33.42 -2.94
C GLY A 82 0.03 -32.00 -3.49
N GLN A 83 -0.07 -31.83 -4.81
CA GLN A 83 -0.41 -30.55 -5.44
C GLN A 83 -1.91 -30.29 -5.38
N ILE A 84 -2.75 -31.33 -5.43
CA ILE A 84 -4.20 -31.21 -5.26
C ILE A 84 -4.53 -30.69 -3.86
N THR A 85 -3.90 -31.24 -2.81
CA THR A 85 -4.08 -30.74 -1.43
C THR A 85 -3.69 -29.27 -1.30
N LYS A 86 -2.56 -28.86 -1.90
CA LYS A 86 -2.15 -27.46 -1.95
C LYS A 86 -3.19 -26.58 -2.65
N GLY A 87 -3.73 -27.02 -3.77
CA GLY A 87 -4.79 -26.30 -4.49
C GLY A 87 -6.04 -26.07 -3.64
N TRP A 88 -6.47 -27.07 -2.87
CA TRP A 88 -7.56 -26.92 -1.89
C TRP A 88 -7.23 -25.91 -0.80
N LEU A 89 -6.03 -25.95 -0.23
CA LEU A 89 -5.61 -24.97 0.77
C LEU A 89 -5.63 -23.53 0.21
N GLN A 90 -5.23 -23.34 -1.05
CA GLN A 90 -5.31 -22.03 -1.70
C GLN A 90 -6.76 -21.59 -1.88
N PHE A 91 -7.63 -22.46 -2.38
CA PHE A 91 -9.03 -22.13 -2.58
C PHE A 91 -9.73 -21.79 -1.25
N LEU A 92 -9.51 -22.60 -0.22
CA LEU A 92 -10.03 -22.38 1.12
C LEU A 92 -9.44 -21.12 1.77
N SER A 93 -8.21 -20.71 1.45
CA SER A 93 -7.66 -19.46 1.98
C SER A 93 -8.45 -18.23 1.53
N TYR A 94 -8.93 -18.19 0.28
CA TYR A 94 -9.75 -17.08 -0.21
C TYR A 94 -11.16 -17.09 0.39
N LEU A 95 -11.79 -18.26 0.49
CA LEU A 95 -13.10 -18.38 1.15
C LEU A 95 -13.00 -18.02 2.64
N GLY A 96 -11.98 -18.55 3.31
CA GLY A 96 -11.67 -18.28 4.70
C GLY A 96 -11.44 -16.79 4.96
N ALA A 97 -10.73 -16.09 4.05
CA ALA A 97 -10.53 -14.65 4.15
C ALA A 97 -11.86 -13.87 4.22
N VAL A 98 -12.82 -14.19 3.36
CA VAL A 98 -14.14 -13.55 3.36
C VAL A 98 -14.94 -13.93 4.61
N VAL A 99 -14.93 -15.21 4.99
CA VAL A 99 -15.62 -15.68 6.20
C VAL A 99 -15.09 -14.99 7.46
N ILE A 100 -13.77 -14.84 7.59
CA ILE A 100 -13.13 -14.14 8.72
C ILE A 100 -13.62 -12.69 8.79
N VAL A 101 -13.71 -11.99 7.66
CA VAL A 101 -14.21 -10.61 7.61
C VAL A 101 -15.68 -10.55 8.01
N VAL A 102 -16.53 -11.45 7.49
CA VAL A 102 -17.95 -11.50 7.86
C VAL A 102 -18.10 -11.74 9.36
N LEU A 103 -17.39 -12.71 9.93
CA LEU A 103 -17.41 -12.99 11.37
C LEU A 103 -16.91 -11.80 12.19
N TYR A 104 -15.85 -11.12 11.76
CA TYR A 104 -15.33 -9.92 12.40
C TYR A 104 -16.37 -8.79 12.42
N VAL A 105 -17.03 -8.53 11.28
CA VAL A 105 -18.04 -7.47 11.16
C VAL A 105 -19.28 -7.80 11.99
N LEU A 106 -19.75 -9.05 11.97
CA LEU A 106 -20.89 -9.49 12.79
C LEU A 106 -20.59 -9.38 14.30
N ARG A 107 -19.37 -9.77 14.72
CA ARG A 107 -18.92 -9.63 16.11
C ARG A 107 -18.78 -8.16 16.53
N THR A 108 -18.43 -7.29 15.60
CA THR A 108 -18.21 -5.85 15.83
C THR A 108 -19.33 -4.98 15.26
N HIS A 109 -20.59 -5.44 15.34
CA HIS A 109 -21.73 -4.72 14.77
C HIS A 109 -21.86 -3.28 15.29
N ASN A 110 -21.40 -2.94 16.49
CA ASN A 110 -21.49 -1.58 17.04
C ASN A 110 -20.42 -0.59 16.54
N ARG A 111 -19.45 -1.01 15.71
CA ARG A 111 -18.42 -0.11 15.15
C ARG A 111 -18.99 0.74 14.02
N SER A 112 -18.63 2.01 14.00
CA SER A 112 -18.96 2.97 12.94
C SER A 112 -18.15 2.72 11.65
N LEU A 113 -18.64 3.24 10.52
CA LEU A 113 -17.91 3.18 9.25
C LEU A 113 -16.61 3.99 9.33
N ARG A 114 -16.66 5.16 10.00
CA ARG A 114 -15.50 6.04 10.18
C ARG A 114 -14.36 5.35 10.92
N LEU A 115 -14.64 4.57 11.96
CA LEU A 115 -13.59 3.86 12.71
C LEU A 115 -12.87 2.79 11.87
N ASP A 116 -13.59 2.11 10.99
CA ASP A 116 -12.98 1.13 10.08
C ASP A 116 -12.25 1.84 8.93
N ALA A 117 -12.73 3.01 8.49
CA ALA A 117 -12.01 3.89 7.57
C ALA A 117 -10.67 4.34 8.17
N ASP A 118 -10.66 4.89 9.39
CA ASP A 118 -9.45 5.33 10.09
C ASP A 118 -8.42 4.20 10.25
N LEU A 119 -8.88 2.97 10.52
CA LEU A 119 -8.02 1.79 10.58
C LEU A 119 -7.34 1.49 9.24
N LEU A 120 -8.10 1.52 8.14
CA LEU A 120 -7.55 1.29 6.80
C LEU A 120 -6.64 2.43 6.35
N SER A 121 -7.03 3.68 6.60
CA SER A 121 -6.19 4.86 6.33
C SER A 121 -4.87 4.79 7.10
N GLY A 122 -4.92 4.42 8.39
CA GLY A 122 -3.73 4.20 9.22
C GLY A 122 -2.84 3.06 8.70
N PHE A 123 -3.43 1.97 8.20
CA PHE A 123 -2.70 0.89 7.56
C PHE A 123 -2.02 1.32 6.26
N SER A 124 -2.72 2.06 5.40
CA SER A 124 -2.15 2.65 4.17
C SER A 124 -0.99 3.59 4.49
N ALA A 125 -1.17 4.47 5.48
CA ALA A 125 -0.12 5.38 5.94
C ALA A 125 1.12 4.63 6.45
N TYR A 126 0.94 3.50 7.16
CA TYR A 126 2.06 2.65 7.57
C TYR A 126 2.79 2.04 6.36
N ILE A 127 2.08 1.52 5.37
CA ILE A 127 2.68 0.95 4.15
C ILE A 127 3.55 2.00 3.44
N ILE A 128 3.03 3.23 3.31
CA ILE A 128 3.75 4.34 2.67
C ILE A 128 5.00 4.73 3.48
N ARG A 129 4.90 4.84 4.80
CA ARG A 129 6.06 5.10 5.68
C ARG A 129 7.11 4.01 5.57
N ALA A 130 6.70 2.76 5.59
CA ALA A 130 7.58 1.61 5.43
C ALA A 130 8.31 1.66 4.08
N ALA A 131 7.58 1.94 3.00
CA ALA A 131 8.14 2.07 1.67
C ALA A 131 9.19 3.20 1.58
N PHE A 132 8.94 4.35 2.23
CA PHE A 132 9.92 5.43 2.33
C PHE A 132 11.23 4.98 2.98
N TRP A 133 11.17 4.33 4.16
CA TRP A 133 12.37 3.87 4.85
C TRP A 133 13.14 2.81 4.06
N ILE A 134 12.42 1.90 3.39
CA ILE A 134 13.02 0.89 2.50
C ILE A 134 13.84 1.58 1.40
N VAL A 135 13.24 2.56 0.72
CA VAL A 135 13.87 3.27 -0.39
C VAL A 135 15.08 4.08 0.07
N LEU A 136 14.95 4.77 1.20
CA LEU A 136 16.02 5.58 1.75
C LEU A 136 17.23 4.72 2.13
N ILE A 137 17.01 3.69 2.95
CA ILE A 137 18.07 2.86 3.51
C ILE A 137 18.74 2.02 2.41
N ILE A 138 17.95 1.40 1.53
CA ILE A 138 18.50 0.61 0.42
C ILE A 138 19.21 1.49 -0.59
N GLY A 139 18.65 2.67 -0.92
CA GLY A 139 19.29 3.60 -1.85
C GLY A 139 20.67 4.05 -1.36
N ILE A 140 20.77 4.43 -0.09
CA ILE A 140 22.05 4.82 0.54
C ILE A 140 23.00 3.61 0.65
N THR A 141 22.50 2.43 0.98
CA THR A 141 23.38 1.26 1.15
C THR A 141 23.90 0.75 -0.18
N ASP A 142 23.05 0.67 -1.22
CA ASP A 142 23.45 0.15 -2.53
C ASP A 142 24.36 1.13 -3.28
N ILE A 143 24.23 2.46 -3.09
CA ILE A 143 25.21 3.41 -3.64
C ILE A 143 26.59 3.24 -2.98
N ILE A 144 26.67 3.06 -1.66
CA ILE A 144 27.94 2.84 -0.96
C ILE A 144 28.60 1.55 -1.46
N ILE A 145 27.84 0.45 -1.50
CA ILE A 145 28.36 -0.84 -1.99
C ILE A 145 28.79 -0.73 -3.46
N SER A 146 28.01 -0.06 -4.29
CA SER A 146 28.31 0.08 -5.72
C SER A 146 29.53 0.99 -5.95
N PHE A 147 29.68 2.07 -5.19
CA PHE A 147 30.88 2.92 -5.23
C PHE A 147 32.14 2.14 -4.83
N LEU A 148 32.11 1.45 -3.68
CA LEU A 148 33.24 0.64 -3.22
C LEU A 148 33.62 -0.46 -4.23
N ARG A 149 32.63 -1.00 -4.94
CA ARG A 149 32.87 -1.98 -6.00
C ARG A 149 33.52 -1.36 -7.23
N VAL A 150 33.02 -0.23 -7.72
CA VAL A 150 33.55 0.40 -8.94
C VAL A 150 34.99 0.90 -8.73
N GLU A 151 35.27 1.48 -7.56
CA GLU A 151 36.61 1.95 -7.20
C GLU A 151 37.54 0.83 -6.70
N ASN A 152 37.09 -0.42 -6.73
CA ASN A 152 37.85 -1.61 -6.30
C ASN A 152 38.35 -1.57 -4.84
N PHE A 153 37.66 -0.84 -3.96
CA PHE A 153 37.92 -0.83 -2.52
C PHE A 153 37.20 -1.95 -1.76
N LEU A 154 36.15 -2.53 -2.37
CA LEU A 154 35.32 -3.56 -1.73
C LEU A 154 36.13 -4.80 -1.29
N PRO A 155 37.02 -5.40 -2.11
CA PRO A 155 37.79 -6.58 -1.70
C PRO A 155 38.70 -6.32 -0.50
N ALA A 156 39.28 -5.13 -0.40
CA ALA A 156 40.12 -4.73 0.72
C ALA A 156 39.34 -4.63 2.04
N LEU A 157 38.04 -4.30 1.99
CA LEU A 157 37.21 -4.10 3.18
C LEU A 157 36.59 -5.41 3.69
N VAL A 158 36.13 -6.28 2.78
CA VAL A 158 35.33 -7.48 3.15
C VAL A 158 35.97 -8.80 2.74
N GLY A 159 37.12 -8.76 2.05
CA GLY A 159 37.79 -9.92 1.47
C GLY A 159 37.21 -10.31 0.10
N ASP A 160 38.06 -10.93 -0.74
CA ASP A 160 37.75 -11.25 -2.15
C ASP A 160 36.49 -12.11 -2.29
N ASN A 161 36.38 -13.17 -1.49
CA ASN A 161 35.23 -14.09 -1.54
C ASN A 161 33.89 -13.39 -1.29
N LEU A 162 33.85 -12.45 -0.35
CA LEU A 162 32.62 -11.74 0.00
C LEU A 162 32.35 -10.60 -0.99
N ALA A 163 33.40 -9.92 -1.48
CA ALA A 163 33.26 -8.91 -2.53
C ALA A 163 32.65 -9.50 -3.81
N ASP A 164 33.11 -10.68 -4.23
CA ASP A 164 32.54 -11.42 -5.36
C ASP A 164 31.09 -11.84 -5.10
N ALA A 165 30.78 -12.23 -3.87
CA ALA A 165 29.42 -12.58 -3.48
C ALA A 165 28.47 -11.38 -3.55
N ILE A 166 28.86 -10.23 -2.97
CA ILE A 166 28.10 -8.97 -3.01
C ILE A 166 27.99 -8.43 -4.44
N GLY A 167 28.94 -8.76 -5.31
CA GLY A 167 28.90 -8.50 -6.75
C GLY A 167 27.80 -9.25 -7.51
N ARG A 168 27.13 -10.24 -6.90
CA ARG A 168 26.00 -10.96 -7.50
C ARG A 168 24.66 -10.43 -7.01
N ALA A 169 23.77 -10.08 -7.94
CA ALA A 169 22.46 -9.49 -7.68
C ALA A 169 21.64 -10.27 -6.63
N ARG A 170 21.51 -11.58 -6.81
CA ARG A 170 20.75 -12.45 -5.89
C ARG A 170 21.33 -12.47 -4.48
N PHE A 171 22.65 -12.50 -4.33
CA PHE A 171 23.28 -12.52 -3.00
C PHE A 171 23.08 -11.18 -2.30
N ARG A 172 23.35 -10.06 -3.00
CA ARG A 172 23.10 -8.72 -2.47
C ARG A 172 21.63 -8.53 -2.07
N ALA A 173 20.69 -8.99 -2.89
CA ALA A 173 19.27 -8.89 -2.57
C ALA A 173 18.89 -9.66 -1.28
N ILE A 174 19.35 -10.91 -1.15
CA ILE A 174 18.98 -11.78 -0.02
C ILE A 174 19.67 -11.35 1.28
N TYR A 175 20.96 -11.00 1.22
CA TYR A 175 21.78 -10.76 2.42
C TYR A 175 21.97 -9.29 2.76
N VAL A 176 21.71 -8.37 1.84
CA VAL A 176 21.76 -6.92 2.09
C VAL A 176 20.36 -6.35 2.05
N HIS A 177 19.65 -6.45 0.92
CA HIS A 177 18.39 -5.73 0.76
C HIS A 177 17.27 -6.25 1.66
N PHE A 178 17.03 -7.57 1.73
CA PHE A 178 15.93 -8.12 2.55
C PHE A 178 16.08 -7.85 4.05
N PRO A 179 17.26 -7.99 4.67
CA PRO A 179 17.47 -7.55 6.05
C PRO A 179 17.18 -6.06 6.24
N LEU A 180 17.62 -5.21 5.31
CA LEU A 180 17.34 -3.77 5.36
C LEU A 180 15.85 -3.46 5.18
N ILE A 181 15.11 -4.24 4.39
CA ILE A 181 13.65 -4.14 4.31
C ILE A 181 13.05 -4.39 5.70
N LEU A 182 13.43 -5.48 6.38
CA LEU A 182 12.92 -5.80 7.71
C LEU A 182 13.22 -4.69 8.72
N VAL A 183 14.45 -4.18 8.73
CA VAL A 183 14.84 -3.05 9.58
C VAL A 183 13.99 -1.81 9.26
N SER A 184 13.76 -1.54 7.98
CA SER A 184 12.94 -0.40 7.53
C SER A 184 11.47 -0.52 7.98
N LEU A 185 10.88 -1.73 7.95
CA LEU A 185 9.54 -1.97 8.47
C LEU A 185 9.46 -1.65 9.97
N ILE A 186 10.47 -2.07 10.74
CA ILE A 186 10.54 -1.80 12.18
C ILE A 186 10.69 -0.30 12.44
N ILE A 187 11.58 0.39 11.73
CA ILE A 187 11.76 1.84 11.86
C ILE A 187 10.44 2.58 11.56
N ALA A 188 9.73 2.18 10.50
CA ALA A 188 8.46 2.79 10.11
C ALA A 188 7.31 2.53 11.11
N PHE A 189 7.42 1.47 11.92
CA PHE A 189 6.49 1.20 13.01
C PHE A 189 6.69 2.19 14.16
N PHE A 190 7.94 2.49 14.54
CA PHE A 190 8.25 3.44 15.61
C PHE A 190 8.17 4.91 15.18
N ASN A 191 8.54 5.22 13.93
CA ASN A 191 8.51 6.58 13.42
C ASN A 191 7.16 6.91 12.77
N LYS A 192 6.39 7.78 13.43
CA LYS A 192 5.09 8.25 12.93
C LYS A 192 5.20 9.40 11.92
N SER A 193 6.35 10.07 11.84
CA SER A 193 6.55 11.17 10.89
C SER A 193 6.78 10.67 9.48
N LEU A 194 6.21 11.37 8.51
CA LEU A 194 6.41 11.12 7.09
C LEU A 194 7.48 12.08 6.56
N GLY A 195 8.68 11.54 6.34
CA GLY A 195 9.80 12.28 5.75
C GLY A 195 9.75 12.40 4.23
N PHE A 196 8.59 12.25 3.59
CA PHE A 196 8.50 12.04 2.14
C PHE A 196 9.05 13.22 1.31
N THR A 197 8.93 14.43 1.84
CA THR A 197 9.55 15.65 1.27
C THR A 197 11.08 15.57 1.22
N TRP A 198 11.71 14.84 2.14
CA TRP A 198 13.16 14.63 2.12
C TRP A 198 13.61 13.81 0.91
N LEU A 199 12.76 12.91 0.38
CA LEU A 199 13.10 12.16 -0.81
C LEU A 199 13.24 13.09 -2.03
N ALA A 200 12.40 14.14 -2.11
CA ALA A 200 12.52 15.16 -3.16
C ALA A 200 13.85 15.91 -3.06
N PHE A 201 14.21 16.32 -1.84
CA PHE A 201 15.49 16.98 -1.57
C PHE A 201 16.67 16.08 -1.94
N LEU A 202 16.63 14.79 -1.60
CA LEU A 202 17.68 13.83 -1.95
C LEU A 202 17.83 13.63 -3.46
N VAL A 203 16.72 13.60 -4.21
CA VAL A 203 16.74 13.55 -5.68
C VAL A 203 17.42 14.78 -6.26
N VAL A 204 17.05 15.98 -5.80
CA VAL A 204 17.67 17.24 -6.26
C VAL A 204 19.15 17.27 -5.93
N LEU A 205 19.53 16.85 -4.71
CA LEU A 205 20.92 16.78 -4.29
C LEU A 205 21.73 15.79 -5.13
N ALA A 206 21.18 14.61 -5.44
CA ALA A 206 21.83 13.62 -6.29
C ALA A 206 22.03 14.13 -7.72
N GLU A 207 21.01 14.76 -8.33
CA GLU A 207 21.13 15.38 -9.65
C GLU A 207 22.17 16.50 -9.66
N PHE A 208 22.18 17.34 -8.62
CA PHE A 208 23.18 18.39 -8.48
C PHE A 208 24.61 17.82 -8.38
N GLN A 209 24.80 16.74 -7.62
CA GLN A 209 26.08 16.04 -7.53
C GLN A 209 26.49 15.45 -8.89
N ILE A 210 25.56 14.88 -9.66
CA ILE A 210 25.83 14.36 -11.01
C ILE A 210 26.33 15.50 -11.92
N VAL A 211 25.64 16.64 -11.91
CA VAL A 211 26.02 17.81 -12.72
C VAL A 211 27.42 18.32 -12.35
N ILE A 212 27.71 18.50 -11.05
CA ILE A 212 29.06 18.92 -10.62
C ILE A 212 30.12 17.90 -11.05
N SER A 213 29.89 16.62 -10.73
CA SER A 213 30.82 15.54 -11.05
C SER A 213 31.14 15.50 -12.55
N ARG A 214 30.12 15.62 -13.39
CA ARG A 214 30.24 15.52 -14.83
C ARG A 214 30.87 16.75 -15.46
N PHE A 215 30.42 17.95 -15.10
CA PHE A 215 30.82 19.18 -15.79
C PHE A 215 32.03 19.86 -15.17
N VAL A 216 32.27 19.71 -13.86
CA VAL A 216 33.43 20.30 -13.17
C VAL A 216 34.60 19.32 -13.14
N PHE A 217 34.33 18.05 -12.83
CA PHE A 217 35.37 17.04 -12.62
C PHE A 217 35.52 16.04 -13.76
N SER A 218 34.65 16.09 -14.78
CA SER A 218 34.63 15.12 -15.89
C SER A 218 34.58 13.65 -15.42
N TYR A 219 33.95 13.40 -14.28
CA TYR A 219 33.79 12.09 -13.65
C TYR A 219 32.32 11.66 -13.73
N GLU A 220 32.07 10.47 -14.27
CA GLU A 220 30.72 9.91 -14.44
C GLU A 220 30.67 8.47 -13.93
N GLN A 221 29.64 8.15 -13.16
CA GLN A 221 29.45 6.83 -12.55
C GLN A 221 28.07 6.27 -12.94
N PRO A 222 27.99 5.03 -13.49
CA PRO A 222 26.73 4.47 -13.98
C PRO A 222 25.62 4.37 -12.92
N PHE A 223 25.99 4.09 -11.67
CA PHE A 223 25.02 3.92 -10.57
C PHE A 223 24.35 5.23 -10.14
N MET A 224 24.92 6.40 -10.43
CA MET A 224 24.35 7.68 -9.99
C MET A 224 23.00 7.95 -10.68
N GLY A 225 22.91 7.67 -11.98
CA GLY A 225 21.65 7.83 -12.72
C GLY A 225 20.58 6.82 -12.28
N ASP A 226 20.99 5.60 -11.93
CA ASP A 226 20.07 4.59 -11.41
C ASP A 226 19.55 4.95 -10.02
N LEU A 227 20.35 5.63 -9.18
CA LEU A 227 19.92 6.11 -7.86
C LEU A 227 18.81 7.15 -8.00
N VAL A 228 19.01 8.12 -8.90
CA VAL A 228 18.01 9.15 -9.13
C VAL A 228 16.71 8.54 -9.61
N ARG A 229 16.76 7.61 -10.57
CA ARG A 229 15.57 6.89 -11.04
C ARG A 229 14.89 6.10 -9.92
N PHE A 230 15.67 5.48 -9.04
CA PHE A 230 15.16 4.72 -7.89
C PHE A 230 14.40 5.62 -6.91
N TRP A 231 15.00 6.73 -6.47
CA TRP A 231 14.36 7.68 -5.56
C TRP A 231 13.19 8.43 -6.21
N TYR A 232 13.34 8.82 -7.48
CA TYR A 232 12.28 9.51 -8.22
C TYR A 232 11.06 8.61 -8.46
N ALA A 233 11.26 7.35 -8.83
CA ALA A 233 10.16 6.39 -9.01
C ALA A 233 9.40 6.15 -7.70
N ALA A 234 10.13 5.99 -6.60
CA ALA A 234 9.54 5.89 -5.27
C ALA A 234 8.76 7.16 -4.90
N LEU A 235 9.33 8.33 -5.17
CA LEU A 235 8.69 9.61 -4.91
C LEU A 235 7.35 9.70 -5.64
N PHE A 236 7.35 9.43 -6.94
CA PHE A 236 6.15 9.53 -7.76
C PHE A 236 5.06 8.55 -7.30
N LEU A 237 5.43 7.28 -7.09
CA LEU A 237 4.46 6.23 -6.77
C LEU A 237 3.90 6.38 -5.36
N PHE A 238 4.72 6.63 -4.33
CA PHE A 238 4.18 6.67 -2.97
C PHE A 238 3.63 8.05 -2.59
N ALA A 239 4.06 9.15 -3.25
CA ALA A 239 3.42 10.46 -3.08
C ALA A 239 1.95 10.45 -3.54
N SER A 240 1.61 9.65 -4.56
CA SER A 240 0.22 9.55 -5.03
C SER A 240 -0.72 8.95 -3.98
N ALA A 241 -0.31 7.88 -3.30
CA ALA A 241 -1.07 7.31 -2.19
C ALA A 241 -1.08 8.25 -0.97
N TYR A 242 0.03 8.93 -0.70
CA TYR A 242 0.15 9.89 0.40
C TYR A 242 -0.77 11.11 0.23
N THR A 243 -0.85 11.67 -0.98
CA THR A 243 -1.73 12.81 -1.26
C THR A 243 -3.20 12.41 -1.12
N LEU A 244 -3.55 11.17 -1.46
CA LEU A 244 -4.90 10.65 -1.25
C LEU A 244 -5.25 10.48 0.25
N VAL A 245 -4.28 10.06 1.08
CA VAL A 245 -4.46 9.99 2.55
C VAL A 245 -4.73 11.37 3.15
N HIS A 246 -4.11 12.43 2.62
CA HIS A 246 -4.24 13.80 3.12
C HIS A 246 -5.30 14.63 2.39
N ASP A 247 -6.15 13.98 1.59
CA ASP A 247 -7.17 14.62 0.72
C ASP A 247 -6.61 15.74 -0.18
N GLY A 248 -5.29 15.71 -0.42
CA GLY A 248 -4.53 16.65 -1.24
C GLY A 248 -4.43 16.23 -2.70
N HIS A 249 -5.19 15.21 -3.11
CA HIS A 249 -5.32 14.85 -4.51
C HIS A 249 -5.98 16.02 -5.25
N VAL A 250 -5.32 16.51 -6.31
CA VAL A 250 -5.89 17.55 -7.17
C VAL A 250 -7.09 16.95 -7.89
N ARG A 251 -8.28 17.43 -7.53
CA ARG A 251 -9.53 17.13 -8.21
C ARG A 251 -9.70 18.13 -9.36
N VAL A 252 -9.97 17.66 -10.57
CA VAL A 252 -10.19 18.53 -11.74
C VAL A 252 -11.61 19.08 -11.66
N ASP A 253 -11.79 20.18 -10.93
CA ASP A 253 -13.11 20.58 -10.42
C ASP A 253 -13.70 21.81 -11.10
N VAL A 254 -14.26 21.63 -12.31
CA VAL A 254 -15.23 22.62 -12.86
C VAL A 254 -16.66 22.28 -12.42
N LEU A 255 -17.03 21.00 -12.39
CA LEU A 255 -18.39 20.56 -12.04
C LEU A 255 -18.56 20.27 -10.54
N TYR A 256 -17.52 19.73 -9.90
CA TYR A 256 -17.55 19.35 -8.49
C TYR A 256 -17.68 20.54 -7.54
N SER A 257 -17.16 21.72 -7.92
CA SER A 257 -17.26 22.95 -7.12
C SER A 257 -18.71 23.39 -6.90
N ARG A 258 -19.62 23.06 -7.85
CA ARG A 258 -21.05 23.38 -7.78
C ARG A 258 -21.88 22.31 -7.07
N PHE A 259 -21.30 21.19 -6.65
CA PHE A 259 -22.03 20.08 -6.04
C PHE A 259 -22.25 20.26 -4.54
N ASN A 260 -23.46 19.94 -4.08
CA ASN A 260 -23.77 19.83 -2.65
C ASN A 260 -22.98 18.68 -2.02
N LYS A 261 -22.78 18.72 -0.68
CA LYS A 261 -22.01 17.70 0.08
C LYS A 261 -22.42 16.25 -0.27
N ARG A 262 -23.72 16.00 -0.40
CA ARG A 262 -24.26 14.67 -0.76
C ARG A 262 -23.89 14.23 -2.18
N ASN A 263 -23.91 15.13 -3.16
CA ASN A 263 -23.54 14.82 -4.54
C ASN A 263 -22.04 14.56 -4.65
N LYS A 264 -21.23 15.33 -3.93
CA LYS A 264 -19.77 15.10 -3.80
C LYS A 264 -19.48 13.70 -3.25
N ALA A 265 -20.16 13.30 -2.17
CA ALA A 265 -20.00 11.98 -1.58
C ALA A 265 -20.44 10.84 -2.53
N TRP A 266 -21.52 11.02 -3.27
CA TRP A 266 -21.95 10.08 -4.32
C TRP A 266 -20.93 9.94 -5.44
N THR A 267 -20.46 11.05 -6.02
CA THR A 267 -19.45 11.03 -7.10
C THR A 267 -18.17 10.34 -6.64
N ASN A 268 -17.70 10.64 -5.42
CA ASN A 268 -16.52 10.00 -4.85
C ASN A 268 -16.72 8.50 -4.63
N THR A 269 -17.89 8.09 -4.12
CA THR A 269 -18.24 6.67 -3.91
C THR A 269 -18.23 5.91 -5.23
N VAL A 270 -18.90 6.45 -6.25
CA VAL A 270 -18.99 5.84 -7.59
C VAL A 270 -17.61 5.80 -8.26
N GLY A 271 -16.85 6.89 -8.22
CA GLY A 271 -15.49 6.93 -8.78
C GLY A 271 -14.55 5.93 -8.11
N THR A 272 -14.67 5.75 -6.81
CA THR A 272 -13.88 4.77 -6.05
C THR A 272 -14.24 3.34 -6.44
N LEU A 273 -15.53 3.03 -6.59
CA LEU A 273 -16.00 1.69 -6.96
C LEU A 273 -15.71 1.32 -8.41
N LEU A 274 -15.83 2.26 -9.34
CA LEU A 274 -15.69 2.00 -10.78
C LEU A 274 -14.28 2.19 -11.31
N LEU A 275 -13.50 3.10 -10.72
CA LEU A 275 -12.16 3.45 -11.22
C LEU A 275 -11.08 3.14 -10.18
N GLY A 276 -11.23 3.60 -8.94
CA GLY A 276 -10.19 3.49 -7.91
C GLY A 276 -9.81 2.04 -7.56
N LEU A 277 -10.78 1.28 -7.03
CA LEU A 277 -10.56 -0.12 -6.63
C LEU A 277 -10.25 -1.04 -7.82
N PRO A 278 -10.97 -0.94 -8.97
CA PRO A 278 -10.66 -1.79 -10.12
C PRO A 278 -9.26 -1.52 -10.69
N LEU A 279 -8.81 -0.26 -10.74
CA LEU A 279 -7.47 0.07 -11.24
C LEU A 279 -6.37 -0.62 -10.41
N GLY A 280 -6.47 -0.58 -9.07
CA GLY A 280 -5.53 -1.26 -8.19
C GLY A 280 -5.49 -2.79 -8.45
N TRP A 281 -6.67 -3.39 -8.61
CA TRP A 281 -6.79 -4.82 -8.93
C TRP A 281 -6.30 -5.17 -10.32
N VAL A 282 -6.47 -4.31 -11.31
CA VAL A 282 -5.92 -4.51 -12.66
C VAL A 282 -4.39 -4.50 -12.61
N ILE A 283 -3.79 -3.57 -11.87
CA ILE A 283 -2.32 -3.50 -11.71
C ILE A 283 -1.79 -4.78 -11.07
N LEU A 284 -2.35 -5.22 -9.94
CA LEU A 284 -1.92 -6.45 -9.26
C LEU A 284 -2.23 -7.70 -10.08
N GLY A 285 -3.44 -7.79 -10.63
CA GLY A 285 -3.90 -8.90 -11.44
C GLY A 285 -3.00 -9.10 -12.66
N THR A 286 -2.92 -8.11 -13.55
CA THR A 286 -2.12 -8.22 -14.78
C THR A 286 -0.62 -8.28 -14.50
N GLY A 287 -0.14 -7.52 -13.51
CA GLY A 287 1.27 -7.46 -13.13
C GLY A 287 1.78 -8.74 -12.46
N MET A 288 0.91 -9.50 -11.78
CA MET A 288 1.30 -10.65 -10.97
C MET A 288 0.61 -11.97 -11.34
N TRP A 289 -0.13 -12.04 -12.47
CA TRP A 289 -0.85 -13.27 -12.88
C TRP A 289 0.06 -14.44 -13.27
N LYS A 290 1.13 -14.17 -14.01
CA LYS A 290 2.06 -15.19 -14.55
C LYS A 290 3.46 -14.96 -14.02
N LYS A 291 4.32 -15.98 -14.11
CA LYS A 291 5.74 -15.87 -13.77
C LYS A 291 6.45 -14.81 -14.64
N THR A 292 6.01 -14.69 -15.90
CA THR A 292 6.54 -13.73 -16.90
C THR A 292 5.87 -12.36 -16.86
N SER A 293 4.90 -12.14 -15.96
CA SER A 293 4.23 -10.84 -15.86
C SER A 293 5.20 -9.76 -15.39
N SER A 294 4.86 -8.51 -15.70
CA SER A 294 5.73 -7.34 -15.51
C SER A 294 6.22 -7.14 -14.07
N ILE A 295 5.48 -7.60 -13.05
CA ILE A 295 5.91 -7.51 -11.65
C ILE A 295 6.66 -8.76 -11.19
N ASN A 296 6.13 -9.96 -11.46
CA ASN A 296 6.74 -11.20 -10.97
C ASN A 296 8.11 -11.50 -11.60
N SER A 297 8.26 -11.26 -12.91
CA SER A 297 9.48 -11.66 -13.62
C SER A 297 10.73 -10.95 -13.09
N PRO A 298 10.74 -9.60 -12.96
CA PRO A 298 11.89 -8.88 -12.40
C PRO A 298 12.20 -9.26 -10.94
N LEU A 299 11.17 -9.47 -10.13
CA LEU A 299 11.30 -9.88 -8.72
C LEU A 299 11.88 -11.29 -8.56
N TYR A 300 11.50 -12.22 -9.45
CA TYR A 300 11.96 -13.61 -9.39
C TYR A 300 13.42 -13.76 -9.79
N VAL A 301 13.86 -13.03 -10.83
CA VAL A 301 15.23 -13.13 -11.37
C VAL A 301 16.20 -12.17 -10.67
N PHE A 302 15.71 -11.25 -9.85
CA PHE A 302 16.49 -10.11 -9.31
C PHE A 302 17.10 -9.28 -10.45
N GLU A 303 16.23 -8.77 -11.32
CA GLU A 303 16.64 -7.97 -12.47
C GLU A 303 17.48 -6.76 -12.04
N ILE A 304 18.58 -6.53 -12.75
CA ILE A 304 19.51 -5.42 -12.55
C ILE A 304 19.51 -4.46 -13.74
N SER A 305 20.11 -3.29 -13.55
CA SER A 305 20.37 -2.34 -14.63
C SER A 305 21.22 -2.98 -15.74
N GLN A 306 20.97 -2.59 -16.98
CA GLN A 306 21.77 -3.03 -18.13
C GLN A 306 23.10 -2.28 -18.21
N SER A 307 23.31 -1.26 -17.38
CA SER A 307 24.62 -0.66 -17.19
C SER A 307 25.50 -1.62 -16.38
N GLY A 308 26.68 -1.98 -16.89
CA GLY A 308 27.53 -3.03 -16.32
C GLY A 308 27.94 -2.83 -14.85
N TYR A 309 27.88 -1.59 -14.36
CA TYR A 309 28.19 -1.19 -12.98
C TYR A 309 27.06 -0.36 -12.31
N GLY A 310 25.81 -0.58 -12.74
CA GLY A 310 24.64 0.10 -12.17
C GLY A 310 24.23 -0.44 -10.80
N LEU A 311 23.20 0.19 -10.21
CA LEU A 311 22.63 -0.26 -8.93
C LEU A 311 21.86 -1.57 -9.07
N TYR A 312 21.83 -2.35 -7.99
CA TYR A 312 21.16 -3.66 -7.96
C TYR A 312 19.74 -3.56 -7.39
N VAL A 313 19.04 -2.47 -7.72
CA VAL A 313 17.74 -2.10 -7.15
C VAL A 313 16.58 -2.14 -8.15
N LYS A 314 16.84 -2.45 -9.43
CA LYS A 314 15.81 -2.43 -10.48
C LYS A 314 14.62 -3.36 -10.17
N TYR A 315 14.88 -4.57 -9.65
CA TYR A 315 13.81 -5.46 -9.22
C TYR A 315 12.93 -4.84 -8.12
N LEU A 316 13.50 -4.06 -7.20
CA LEU A 316 12.74 -3.35 -6.15
C LEU A 316 11.89 -2.22 -6.73
N MET A 317 12.37 -1.53 -7.77
CA MET A 317 11.59 -0.48 -8.46
C MET A 317 10.27 -1.03 -9.01
N VAL A 318 10.32 -2.24 -9.57
CA VAL A 318 9.11 -2.93 -10.03
C VAL A 318 8.20 -3.29 -8.86
N GLY A 319 8.78 -3.62 -7.70
CA GLY A 319 8.06 -3.78 -6.44
C GLY A 319 7.32 -2.52 -5.98
N PHE A 320 7.79 -1.31 -6.33
CA PHE A 320 7.09 -0.07 -5.99
C PHE A 320 5.70 0.00 -6.62
N LEU A 321 5.53 -0.56 -7.82
CA LEU A 321 4.23 -0.62 -8.48
C LEU A 321 3.25 -1.50 -7.71
N ALA A 322 3.72 -2.62 -7.15
CA ALA A 322 2.92 -3.47 -6.28
C ALA A 322 2.56 -2.73 -4.98
N VAL A 323 3.54 -2.11 -4.31
CA VAL A 323 3.30 -1.33 -3.08
C VAL A 323 2.30 -0.19 -3.33
N TYR A 324 2.42 0.51 -4.45
CA TYR A 324 1.46 1.52 -4.90
C TYR A 324 0.05 0.92 -5.00
N ALA A 325 -0.13 -0.15 -5.77
CA ALA A 325 -1.45 -0.75 -5.95
C ALA A 325 -2.06 -1.24 -4.64
N VAL A 326 -1.25 -1.84 -3.76
CA VAL A 326 -1.67 -2.28 -2.42
C VAL A 326 -2.13 -1.09 -1.57
N SER A 327 -1.30 -0.05 -1.45
CA SER A 327 -1.62 1.14 -0.65
C SER A 327 -2.87 1.86 -1.18
N MET A 328 -3.05 1.93 -2.51
CA MET A 328 -4.22 2.53 -3.14
C MET A 328 -5.50 1.71 -2.91
N ILE A 329 -5.45 0.37 -3.00
CA ILE A 329 -6.62 -0.47 -2.70
C ILE A 329 -7.07 -0.25 -1.25
N VAL A 330 -6.12 -0.24 -0.31
CA VAL A 330 -6.40 0.01 1.11
C VAL A 330 -6.99 1.41 1.29
N GLN A 331 -6.38 2.43 0.68
CA GLN A 331 -6.83 3.82 0.82
C GLN A 331 -8.20 4.06 0.18
N PHE A 332 -8.46 3.47 -0.98
CA PHE A 332 -9.77 3.55 -1.62
C PHE A 332 -10.85 2.82 -0.81
N SER A 333 -10.53 1.67 -0.19
CA SER A 333 -11.46 1.02 0.75
C SER A 333 -11.75 1.90 1.96
N SER A 334 -10.74 2.60 2.50
CA SER A 334 -10.95 3.61 3.55
C SER A 334 -11.86 4.74 3.09
N TYR A 335 -11.54 5.33 1.94
CA TYR A 335 -12.27 6.47 1.38
C TYR A 335 -13.73 6.10 1.03
N LEU A 336 -13.97 4.88 0.56
CA LEU A 336 -15.31 4.34 0.34
C LEU A 336 -16.13 4.32 1.63
N LEU A 337 -15.56 3.80 2.72
CA LEU A 337 -16.23 3.76 4.02
C LEU A 337 -16.56 5.17 4.53
N GLU A 338 -15.62 6.10 4.41
CA GLU A 338 -15.79 7.50 4.81
C GLU A 338 -16.90 8.19 4.01
N LYS A 339 -16.93 8.05 2.67
CA LYS A 339 -17.95 8.71 1.84
C LYS A 339 -19.32 8.08 1.96
N VAL A 340 -19.41 6.78 2.23
CA VAL A 340 -20.68 6.15 2.60
C VAL A 340 -21.15 6.62 3.98
N ALA A 341 -20.25 6.84 4.93
CA ALA A 341 -20.59 7.44 6.23
C ALA A 341 -21.15 8.86 6.07
N ASP A 342 -20.55 9.68 5.20
CA ASP A 342 -21.06 11.02 4.85
C ASP A 342 -22.47 10.97 4.24
N LEU A 343 -22.75 9.98 3.38
CA LEU A 343 -24.09 9.78 2.78
C LEU A 343 -25.14 9.35 3.80
N LEU A 344 -24.74 8.58 4.81
CA LEU A 344 -25.59 8.12 5.91
C LEU A 344 -25.70 9.14 7.04
N GLN A 345 -25.00 10.28 6.94
CA GLN A 345 -24.95 11.33 7.97
C GLN A 345 -24.48 10.79 9.33
N GLU A 346 -23.53 9.84 9.32
CA GLU A 346 -22.93 9.32 10.54
C GLU A 346 -22.13 10.45 11.23
N PRO A 347 -22.38 10.75 12.52
CA PRO A 347 -21.76 11.87 13.21
C PRO A 347 -20.23 11.77 13.16
N ASP A 348 -19.59 12.90 12.86
CA ASP A 348 -18.14 13.01 12.88
C ASP A 348 -17.61 12.77 14.29
N GLY A 349 -16.54 11.97 14.41
CA GLY A 349 -15.90 11.69 15.69
C GLY A 349 -15.43 12.95 16.43
N SER A 350 -15.20 14.06 15.73
CA SER A 350 -14.88 15.36 16.34
C SER A 350 -16.06 15.97 17.13
N GLN A 351 -17.30 15.74 16.71
CA GLN A 351 -18.50 16.25 17.40
C GLN A 351 -18.81 15.51 18.72
N LEU A 352 -18.24 14.32 18.92
CA LEU A 352 -18.38 13.55 20.17
C LEU A 352 -17.39 13.99 21.26
N THR A 353 -16.41 14.83 20.91
CA THR A 353 -15.36 15.29 21.84
C THR A 353 -15.64 16.68 22.39
N GLU A 354 -16.48 17.47 21.71
CA GLU A 354 -16.95 18.78 22.19
C GLU A 354 -18.17 18.69 23.13
N SER A 355 -18.76 17.50 23.29
CA SER A 355 -19.92 17.27 24.18
C SER A 355 -19.59 16.51 25.47
N LYS A 356 -18.32 16.50 25.89
CA LYS A 356 -17.88 15.85 27.14
C LYS A 356 -17.27 16.83 28.11
#